data_AF-A0A929BIS3-F1
#
_entry.id   AF-A0A929BIS3-F1
#
_cell.length_a   1.000
_cell.length_b   1.000
_cell.length_c   1.000
_cell.angle_alpha   90.00
_cell.angle_beta   90.00
_cell.angle_gamma   90.00
#
_symmetry.space_group_name_H-M   'P 1'
#
loop_
_entity.id
_entity.type
_entity.pdbx_description
1 polymer ?
#
loop_
_entity_poly.entity_id
_entity_poly.type
_entity_poly.pdbx_seq_one_letter_code
_entity_poly.pdbx_strand_id
1 'polypeptide(L)'
;MKKTLFLAIGIFLLSNLFSQTNKKENLQAVDGEKILQKITKFQLSSWNYEGEKNIRYYTPFAKKFFSSFGNDGIGIIGNDSIIDAINFASVNFIAIKTLEQRTKKLKSTQDELQETQLRLQQESSKIMNLQMQIDKLKSSLDDINIFRSKIINMEDRIQETNRKIEELEK
;
A
#
# COMPACT_ATOMS: atom_id res chain seq x y z
N MET A 1 4.36 -25.23 -65.19
CA MET A 1 3.59 -24.06 -64.71
C MET A 1 3.40 -24.16 -63.20
N LYS A 2 4.28 -23.51 -62.42
CA LYS A 2 4.23 -23.50 -60.95
C LYS A 2 3.45 -22.26 -60.50
N LYS A 3 2.34 -22.48 -59.79
CA LYS A 3 1.62 -21.45 -59.04
C LYS A 3 2.34 -21.28 -57.70
N THR A 4 2.99 -20.15 -57.50
CA THR A 4 3.41 -19.68 -56.18
C THR A 4 2.99 -18.23 -56.05
N LEU A 5 1.74 -18.04 -55.62
CA LEU A 5 1.27 -16.78 -55.09
C LEU A 5 1.85 -16.68 -53.67
N PHE A 6 3.02 -16.08 -53.55
CA PHE A 6 3.51 -15.66 -52.24
C PHE A 6 2.61 -14.53 -51.76
N LEU A 7 1.77 -14.84 -50.78
CA LEU A 7 1.02 -13.88 -49.99
C LEU A 7 2.04 -13.06 -49.19
N ALA A 8 2.53 -11.99 -49.79
CA ALA A 8 3.35 -10.99 -49.11
C ALA A 8 2.47 -10.15 -48.16
N ILE A 9 2.02 -10.76 -47.05
CA ILE A 9 1.56 -10.01 -45.88
C ILE A 9 2.77 -9.93 -44.96
N GLY A 10 3.63 -8.96 -45.25
CA GLY A 10 4.84 -8.71 -44.50
C GLY A 10 5.28 -7.28 -44.74
N ILE A 11 5.10 -6.47 -43.70
CA ILE A 11 5.73 -5.15 -43.48
C ILE A 11 5.05 -3.99 -44.22
N PHE A 12 3.98 -3.48 -43.61
CA PHE A 12 3.77 -2.03 -43.50
C PHE A 12 3.66 -1.69 -42.01
N LEU A 13 4.78 -1.78 -41.29
CA LEU A 13 4.95 -1.08 -40.02
C LEU A 13 5.53 0.31 -40.34
N LEU A 14 5.03 1.30 -39.62
CA LEU A 14 5.33 2.75 -39.69
C LEU A 14 4.43 3.56 -40.63
N SER A 15 3.11 3.50 -40.40
CA SER A 15 2.34 4.74 -40.48
C SER A 15 2.90 5.68 -39.41
N ASN A 16 3.51 6.78 -39.82
CA ASN A 16 4.04 7.82 -38.94
C ASN A 16 3.03 8.15 -37.82
N LEU A 17 3.40 7.90 -36.56
CA LEU A 17 2.68 8.47 -35.42
C LEU A 17 2.95 9.99 -35.44
N PHE A 18 2.08 10.76 -36.08
CA PHE A 18 2.14 12.22 -35.98
C PHE A 18 1.83 12.63 -34.53
N SER A 19 2.88 12.82 -33.73
CA SER A 19 2.77 13.32 -32.37
C SER A 19 2.98 14.84 -32.35
N GLN A 20 2.01 15.57 -32.88
CA GLN A 20 1.93 17.02 -32.70
C GLN A 20 0.71 17.29 -31.80
N THR A 21 0.95 17.73 -30.56
CA THR A 21 -0.11 17.95 -29.57
C THR A 21 -1.14 18.98 -30.03
N ASN A 22 -0.70 20.00 -30.78
CA ASN A 22 -1.56 21.02 -31.41
C ASN A 22 -2.41 20.50 -32.59
N LYS A 23 -2.24 19.23 -32.99
CA LYS A 23 -3.06 18.57 -34.01
C LYS A 23 -4.02 17.53 -33.42
N LYS A 24 -4.10 17.43 -32.08
CA LYS A 24 -5.02 16.53 -31.38
C LYS A 24 -6.14 17.35 -30.74
N GLU A 25 -7.37 16.94 -30.99
CA GLU A 25 -8.58 17.54 -30.41
C GLU A 25 -9.31 16.51 -29.55
N ASN A 26 -10.37 16.95 -28.84
CA ASN A 26 -11.19 16.11 -27.97
C ASN A 26 -10.37 15.34 -26.91
N LEU A 27 -9.33 15.99 -26.36
CA LEU A 27 -8.46 15.39 -25.36
C LEU A 27 -9.22 15.13 -24.05
N GLN A 28 -9.34 13.86 -23.68
CA GLN A 28 -9.95 13.44 -22.43
C GLN A 28 -8.91 12.77 -21.52
N ALA A 29 -8.99 13.10 -20.23
CA ALA A 29 -8.22 12.39 -19.22
C ALA A 29 -8.74 10.95 -19.09
N VAL A 30 -7.83 9.98 -19.15
CA VAL A 30 -8.18 8.57 -18.92
C VAL A 30 -8.03 8.23 -17.45
N ASP A 31 -9.09 7.66 -16.88
CA ASP A 31 -9.06 7.06 -15.54
C ASP A 31 -8.39 5.68 -15.60
N GLY A 32 -7.11 5.66 -15.22
CA GLY A 32 -6.30 4.44 -15.27
C GLY A 32 -6.76 3.35 -14.30
N GLU A 33 -7.38 3.69 -13.17
CA GLU A 33 -7.91 2.67 -12.24
C GLU A 33 -9.12 1.95 -12.86
N LYS A 34 -9.98 2.67 -13.59
CA LYS A 34 -11.04 2.02 -14.39
C LYS A 34 -10.47 1.11 -15.48
N ILE A 35 -9.33 1.47 -16.08
CA ILE A 35 -8.65 0.59 -17.04
C ILE A 35 -8.16 -0.69 -16.34
N LEU A 36 -7.48 -0.58 -15.20
CA LEU A 36 -7.05 -1.74 -14.41
C LEU A 36 -8.24 -2.64 -14.01
N GLN A 37 -9.35 -2.05 -13.55
CA GLN A 37 -10.58 -2.78 -13.20
C GLN A 37 -11.21 -3.52 -14.39
N LYS A 38 -11.07 -3.01 -15.61
CA LYS A 38 -11.51 -3.72 -16.83
C LYS A 38 -10.54 -4.85 -17.15
N ILE A 39 -9.23 -4.61 -17.05
CA ILE A 39 -8.17 -5.61 -17.30
C ILE A 39 -8.34 -6.84 -16.40
N THR A 40 -8.67 -6.67 -15.12
CA THR A 40 -8.85 -7.81 -14.19
C THR A 40 -10.01 -8.74 -14.55
N LYS A 41 -10.94 -8.31 -15.42
CA LYS A 41 -12.08 -9.13 -15.89
C LYS A 41 -11.75 -9.99 -17.12
N PHE A 42 -10.55 -9.85 -17.67
CA PHE A 42 -10.11 -10.68 -18.79
C PHE A 42 -9.60 -12.02 -18.27
N GLN A 43 -10.13 -13.10 -18.86
CA GLN A 43 -9.51 -14.40 -18.77
C GLN A 43 -8.45 -14.45 -19.87
N LEU A 44 -7.18 -14.38 -19.48
CA LEU A 44 -6.07 -14.49 -20.41
C LEU A 44 -5.79 -15.98 -20.65
N SER A 45 -5.64 -16.35 -21.91
CA SER A 45 -5.32 -17.72 -22.33
C SER A 45 -4.41 -17.65 -23.54
N SER A 46 -3.60 -18.68 -23.74
CA SER A 46 -2.90 -18.84 -25.01
C SER A 46 -3.86 -19.45 -26.02
N TRP A 47 -3.86 -18.93 -27.24
CA TRP A 47 -4.73 -19.42 -28.32
C TRP A 47 -3.99 -19.40 -29.66
N ASN A 48 -4.58 -20.02 -30.66
CA ASN A 48 -4.15 -20.03 -32.05
C ASN A 48 -5.36 -19.89 -32.96
N TYR A 49 -5.16 -19.42 -34.20
CA TYR A 49 -6.21 -19.46 -35.19
C TYR A 49 -6.46 -20.89 -35.68
N GLU A 50 -7.67 -21.15 -36.15
CA GLU A 50 -8.00 -22.41 -36.81
C GLU A 50 -7.08 -22.60 -38.03
N GLY A 51 -6.44 -23.77 -38.13
CA GLY A 51 -5.43 -24.07 -39.15
C GLY A 51 -3.99 -23.73 -38.76
N GLU A 52 -3.74 -22.91 -37.73
CA GLU A 52 -2.40 -22.53 -37.27
C GLU A 52 -1.94 -23.35 -36.06
N LYS A 53 -1.53 -24.61 -36.27
CA LYS A 53 -1.23 -25.53 -35.15
C LYS A 53 -0.07 -25.08 -34.23
N ASN A 54 0.90 -24.31 -34.75
CA ASN A 54 2.15 -24.00 -34.04
C ASN A 54 2.35 -22.50 -33.72
N ILE A 55 1.44 -21.62 -34.14
CA ILE A 55 1.54 -20.19 -33.87
C ILE A 55 0.62 -19.88 -32.68
N ARG A 56 1.19 -19.28 -31.63
CA ARG A 56 0.48 -19.03 -30.37
C ARG A 56 0.43 -17.54 -30.07
N TYR A 57 -0.70 -17.08 -29.55
CA TYR A 57 -0.95 -15.70 -29.17
C TYR A 57 -1.33 -15.60 -27.69
N TYR A 58 -0.89 -14.54 -27.03
CA TYR A 58 -1.19 -14.22 -25.62
C TYR A 58 -1.93 -12.89 -25.52
N THR A 59 -3.05 -12.78 -26.24
CA THR A 59 -3.89 -11.57 -26.24
C THR A 59 -5.32 -11.93 -25.86
N PRO A 60 -6.10 -10.98 -25.33
CA PRO A 60 -7.53 -11.20 -25.15
C PRO A 60 -8.23 -11.34 -26.51
N PHE A 61 -9.43 -11.93 -26.51
CA PHE A 61 -10.27 -11.94 -27.71
C PHE A 61 -10.69 -10.51 -28.09
N ALA A 62 -10.61 -10.18 -29.39
CA ALA A 62 -10.89 -8.85 -29.92
C ALA A 62 -12.26 -8.30 -29.49
N LYS A 63 -13.32 -9.11 -29.57
CA LYS A 63 -14.67 -8.71 -29.16
C LYS A 63 -14.74 -8.25 -27.69
N LYS A 64 -14.04 -8.94 -26.80
CA LYS A 64 -14.02 -8.57 -25.37
C LYS A 64 -13.14 -7.34 -25.12
N PHE A 65 -12.06 -7.20 -25.87
CA PHE A 65 -11.21 -6.00 -25.83
C PHE A 65 -11.99 -4.77 -26.31
N PHE A 66 -12.64 -4.85 -27.46
CA PHE A 66 -13.49 -3.79 -28.02
C PHE A 66 -14.67 -3.45 -27.10
N SER A 67 -15.37 -4.44 -26.56
CA SER A 67 -16.44 -4.17 -25.59
C SER A 67 -15.94 -3.44 -24.33
N SER A 68 -14.66 -3.56 -23.98
CA SER A 68 -14.10 -2.93 -22.77
C SER A 68 -13.49 -1.55 -23.06
N PHE A 69 -12.84 -1.38 -24.19
CA PHE A 69 -11.99 -0.22 -24.51
C PHE A 69 -12.33 0.47 -25.84
N GLY A 70 -13.30 -0.04 -26.58
CA GLY A 70 -13.63 0.40 -27.93
C GLY A 70 -14.46 1.68 -28.01
N ASN A 71 -14.73 2.33 -26.87
CA ASN A 71 -15.41 3.61 -26.81
C ASN A 71 -15.00 4.36 -25.53
N ASP A 72 -14.59 5.63 -25.68
CA ASP A 72 -14.18 6.51 -24.59
C ASP A 72 -15.26 7.52 -24.17
N GLY A 73 -16.43 7.48 -24.81
CA GLY A 73 -17.54 8.42 -24.66
C GLY A 73 -17.60 9.47 -25.78
N ILE A 74 -16.56 9.58 -26.60
CA ILE A 74 -16.47 10.54 -27.71
C ILE A 74 -16.53 9.79 -29.05
N GLY A 75 -15.78 8.69 -29.17
CA GLY A 75 -15.66 7.97 -30.43
C GLY A 75 -15.50 6.47 -30.27
N ILE A 76 -15.36 5.80 -31.41
CA ILE A 76 -15.09 4.37 -31.49
C ILE A 76 -13.58 4.16 -31.64
N ILE A 77 -13.02 3.24 -30.85
CA ILE A 77 -11.60 2.88 -30.82
C ILE A 77 -11.46 1.44 -31.31
N GLY A 78 -10.99 1.26 -32.54
CA GLY A 78 -10.81 -0.08 -33.14
C GLY A 78 -12.13 -0.75 -33.55
N ASN A 79 -12.17 -2.09 -33.51
CA ASN A 79 -13.34 -2.91 -33.83
C ASN A 79 -13.34 -4.24 -33.05
N ASP A 80 -14.40 -5.04 -33.17
CA ASP A 80 -14.61 -6.28 -32.41
C ASP A 80 -13.92 -7.53 -32.99
N SER A 81 -13.27 -7.41 -34.15
CA SER A 81 -12.72 -8.54 -34.91
C SER A 81 -11.19 -8.58 -34.85
N ILE A 82 -10.54 -7.42 -34.65
CA ILE A 82 -9.07 -7.30 -34.58
C ILE A 82 -8.68 -6.37 -33.44
N ILE A 83 -7.59 -6.71 -32.75
CA ILE A 83 -6.93 -5.81 -31.82
C ILE A 83 -5.78 -5.13 -32.56
N ASP A 84 -5.93 -3.83 -32.84
CA ASP A 84 -4.85 -3.01 -33.37
C ASP A 84 -3.71 -2.85 -32.34
N ALA A 85 -2.47 -2.92 -32.81
CA ALA A 85 -1.28 -2.91 -31.96
C ALA A 85 -1.10 -1.59 -31.21
N ILE A 86 -1.48 -0.45 -31.81
CA ILE A 86 -1.40 0.87 -31.16
C ILE A 86 -2.42 0.93 -30.03
N ASN A 87 -3.66 0.49 -30.28
CA ASN A 87 -4.70 0.48 -29.25
C ASN A 87 -4.35 -0.46 -28.09
N PHE A 88 -3.82 -1.65 -28.41
CA PHE A 88 -3.34 -2.58 -27.40
C PHE A 88 -2.21 -2.00 -26.57
N ALA A 89 -1.17 -1.44 -27.22
CA ALA A 89 -0.05 -0.81 -26.54
C ALA A 89 -0.50 0.38 -25.68
N SER A 90 -1.45 1.19 -26.16
CA SER A 90 -1.97 2.35 -25.43
C SER A 90 -2.66 1.95 -24.13
N VAL A 91 -3.55 0.95 -24.16
CA VAL A 91 -4.21 0.44 -22.95
C VAL A 91 -3.17 -0.10 -21.95
N ASN A 92 -2.18 -0.84 -22.43
CA ASN A 92 -1.11 -1.37 -21.59
C ASN A 92 -0.23 -0.25 -20.99
N PHE A 93 0.08 0.79 -21.75
CA PHE A 93 0.88 1.92 -21.26
C PHE A 93 0.18 2.67 -20.13
N ILE A 94 -1.14 2.91 -20.27
CA ILE A 94 -1.96 3.50 -19.21
C ILE A 94 -1.94 2.60 -17.97
N ALA A 95 -2.18 1.29 -18.16
CA ALA A 95 -2.15 0.32 -17.06
C ALA A 95 -0.80 0.29 -16.32
N ILE A 96 0.32 0.26 -17.03
CA ILE A 96 1.67 0.29 -16.45
C ILE A 96 1.89 1.58 -15.66
N LYS A 97 1.53 2.73 -16.22
CA LYS A 97 1.65 4.02 -15.53
C LYS A 97 0.81 4.05 -14.25
N THR A 98 -0.41 3.53 -14.29
CA THR A 98 -1.27 3.45 -13.10
C THR A 98 -0.72 2.48 -12.06
N LEU A 99 -0.15 1.34 -12.48
CA LEU A 99 0.51 0.41 -11.57
C LEU A 99 1.76 1.01 -10.91
N GLU A 100 2.55 1.81 -11.63
CA GLU A 100 3.67 2.56 -11.05
C GLU A 100 3.18 3.52 -9.95
N GLN A 101 2.15 4.32 -10.25
CA GLN A 101 1.55 5.25 -9.29
C GLN A 101 1.02 4.53 -8.05
N ARG A 102 0.31 3.41 -8.24
CA ARG A 102 -0.21 2.59 -7.14
C ARG A 102 0.92 2.00 -6.30
N THR A 103 1.98 1.51 -6.93
CA THR A 103 3.14 0.94 -6.24
C THR A 103 3.89 2.00 -5.44
N LYS A 104 4.06 3.20 -6.00
CA LYS A 104 4.66 4.34 -5.30
C LYS A 104 3.84 4.74 -4.07
N LYS A 105 2.51 4.81 -4.21
CA LYS A 105 1.61 5.11 -3.08
C LYS A 105 1.69 4.03 -2.00
N LEU A 106 1.65 2.75 -2.38
CA LEU A 106 1.80 1.63 -1.46
C LEU A 106 3.12 1.69 -0.70
N LYS A 107 4.22 2.01 -1.39
CA LYS A 107 5.54 2.15 -0.77
C LYS A 107 5.58 3.29 0.25
N SER A 108 5.03 4.46 -0.09
CA SER A 108 4.92 5.60 0.83
C SER A 108 4.13 5.23 2.09
N THR A 109 2.96 4.60 1.93
CA THR A 109 2.14 4.18 3.07
C THR A 109 2.84 3.11 3.93
N GLN A 110 3.58 2.19 3.31
CA GLN A 110 4.37 1.21 4.04
C GLN A 110 5.48 1.88 4.87
N ASP A 111 6.18 2.86 4.31
CA ASP A 111 7.25 3.57 5.00
C ASP A 111 6.69 4.40 6.18
N GLU A 112 5.56 5.09 6.00
CA GLU A 112 4.83 5.80 7.08
C GLU A 112 4.38 4.86 8.21
N LEU A 113 3.88 3.67 7.84
CA LEU A 113 3.45 2.67 8.83
C LEU A 113 4.64 2.15 9.63
N GLN A 114 5.78 1.90 8.99
CA GLN A 114 7.01 1.49 9.66
C GLN A 114 7.52 2.56 10.62
N GLU A 115 7.52 3.83 10.23
CA GLU A 115 7.90 4.93 11.12
C GLU A 115 6.97 5.02 12.33
N THR A 116 5.66 4.92 12.11
CA THR A 116 4.66 4.94 13.18
C THR A 116 4.86 3.77 14.14
N GLN A 117 5.12 2.57 13.62
CA GLN A 117 5.39 1.38 14.44
C GLN A 117 6.64 1.57 15.32
N LEU A 118 7.72 2.13 14.77
CA LEU A 118 8.93 2.44 15.54
C LEU A 118 8.65 3.46 16.65
N ARG A 119 7.86 4.49 16.36
CA ARG A 119 7.47 5.51 17.35
C ARG A 119 6.65 4.90 18.48
N LEU A 120 5.67 4.06 18.16
CA LEU A 120 4.87 3.36 19.17
C LEU A 120 5.72 2.42 20.04
N GLN A 121 6.69 1.73 19.46
CA GLN A 121 7.64 0.89 20.23
C GLN A 121 8.49 1.71 21.20
N GLN A 122 8.96 2.89 20.77
CA GLN A 122 9.69 3.82 21.64
C GLN A 122 8.81 4.35 22.77
N GLU A 123 7.58 4.76 22.48
CA GLU A 123 6.62 5.22 23.49
C GLU A 123 6.27 4.12 24.49
N SER A 124 6.01 2.90 24.01
CA SER A 124 5.80 1.73 24.87
C SER A 124 6.98 1.47 25.80
N SER A 125 8.21 1.64 25.31
CA SER A 125 9.43 1.47 26.12
C SER A 125 9.55 2.55 27.20
N LYS A 126 9.20 3.80 26.87
CA LYS A 126 9.16 4.90 27.85
C LYS A 126 8.09 4.66 28.92
N ILE A 127 6.91 4.20 28.53
CA ILE A 127 5.83 3.86 29.47
C ILE A 127 6.29 2.75 30.43
N MET A 128 6.93 1.71 29.91
CA MET A 128 7.47 0.63 30.75
C MET A 128 8.52 1.17 31.74
N ASN A 129 9.40 2.07 31.30
CA ASN A 129 10.39 2.69 32.19
C ASN A 129 9.73 3.55 33.29
N LEU A 130 8.76 4.39 32.93
CA LEU A 130 8.00 5.19 33.88
C LEU A 130 7.24 4.31 34.89
N GLN A 131 6.67 3.20 34.44
CA GLN A 131 6.01 2.23 35.32
C GLN A 131 6.99 1.66 36.36
N MET A 132 8.19 1.26 35.94
CA MET A 132 9.22 0.79 36.88
C MET A 132 9.65 1.88 37.89
N GLN A 133 9.74 3.14 37.45
CA GLN A 133 10.04 4.26 38.36
C GLN A 133 8.91 4.47 39.38
N ILE A 134 7.65 4.39 38.95
CA ILE A 134 6.48 4.48 39.82
C ILE A 134 6.52 3.36 40.87
N ASP A 135 6.81 2.13 40.46
CA ASP A 135 6.84 0.99 41.39
C ASP A 135 7.98 1.12 42.40
N LYS A 136 9.15 1.64 41.98
CA LYS A 136 10.25 1.97 42.90
C LYS A 136 9.86 3.06 43.90
N LEU A 137 9.20 4.13 43.44
CA LEU A 137 8.73 5.21 44.31
C LEU A 137 7.69 4.71 45.32
N LYS A 138 6.79 3.81 44.93
CA LYS A 138 5.83 3.17 45.84
C LYS A 138 6.55 2.37 46.94
N SER A 139 7.55 1.57 46.58
CA SER A 139 8.36 0.84 47.58
C SER A 139 9.06 1.79 48.57
N SER A 140 9.65 2.88 48.09
CA SER A 140 10.28 3.87 48.98
C SER A 140 9.25 4.57 49.88
N LEU A 141 8.03 4.79 49.40
CA LEU A 141 6.95 5.34 50.22
C LEU A 141 6.55 4.36 51.33
N ASP A 142 6.48 3.07 51.03
CA ASP A 142 6.19 2.02 52.02
C ASP A 142 7.28 1.98 53.11
N ASP A 143 8.56 2.05 52.72
CA ASP A 143 9.69 2.12 53.66
C ASP A 143 9.60 3.34 54.59
N ILE A 144 9.24 4.50 54.03
CA ILE A 144 9.03 5.74 54.82
C ILE A 144 7.88 5.57 55.81
N ASN A 145 6.77 4.94 55.40
CA ASN A 145 5.62 4.69 56.27
C ASN A 145 5.99 3.74 57.42
N ILE A 146 6.80 2.71 57.14
CA ILE A 146 7.34 1.80 58.17
C ILE A 146 8.23 2.57 59.14
N PHE A 147 9.14 3.42 58.63
CA PHE A 147 10.04 4.21 59.47
C PHE A 147 9.27 5.21 60.35
N ARG A 148 8.27 5.91 59.80
CA ARG A 148 7.38 6.80 60.56
C ARG A 148 6.70 6.06 61.72
N SER A 149 6.21 4.84 61.47
CA SER A 149 5.56 4.03 62.51
C SER A 149 6.53 3.68 63.66
N LYS A 150 7.81 3.42 63.35
CA LYS A 150 8.85 3.20 64.36
C LYS A 150 9.16 4.47 65.17
N ILE A 151 9.19 5.64 64.52
CA ILE A 151 9.37 6.93 65.21
C ILE A 151 8.26 7.15 66.22
N ILE A 152 6.99 6.98 65.81
CA ILE A 152 5.83 7.16 66.71
C ILE A 152 5.97 6.24 67.94
N ASN A 153 6.31 4.97 67.73
CA ASN A 153 6.53 4.04 68.84
C ASN A 153 7.69 4.46 69.77
N MET A 154 8.77 5.03 69.22
CA MET A 154 9.88 5.55 70.02
C MET A 154 9.48 6.79 70.81
N GLU A 155 8.69 7.70 70.22
CA GLU A 155 8.14 8.88 70.89
C GLU A 155 7.28 8.48 72.08
N ASP A 156 6.38 7.51 71.90
CA ASP A 156 5.54 6.97 72.98
C ASP A 156 6.39 6.41 74.13
N ARG A 157 7.44 5.64 73.81
CA ARG A 157 8.36 5.08 74.82
C ARG A 157 9.16 6.15 75.57
N ILE A 158 9.56 7.22 74.88
CA ILE A 158 10.27 8.35 75.51
C ILE A 158 9.33 9.07 76.47
N GLN A 159 8.08 9.35 76.05
CA GLN A 159 7.09 9.98 76.92
C GLN A 159 6.81 9.14 78.18
N GLU A 160 6.63 7.83 78.03
CA GLU A 160 6.44 6.92 79.16
C GLU A 160 7.65 6.90 80.11
N THR A 161 8.86 6.94 79.55
CA THR A 161 10.09 6.98 80.36
C THR A 161 10.20 8.30 81.13
N ASN A 162 9.90 9.43 80.49
CA ASN A 162 9.90 10.74 81.14
C ASN A 162 8.89 10.79 82.28
N ARG A 163 7.69 10.23 82.10
CA ARG A 163 6.68 10.15 83.16
C ARG A 163 7.17 9.37 84.39
N LYS A 164 7.86 8.25 84.17
CA LYS A 164 8.46 7.45 85.27
C LYS A 164 9.55 8.20 86.01
N ILE A 165 10.36 9.01 85.31
CA ILE A 165 11.38 9.84 85.94
C ILE A 165 10.71 10.90 86.83
N GLU A 166 9.70 11.61 86.33
CA GLU A 166 8.94 12.60 87.10
C GLU A 166 8.24 11.98 88.34
N GLU A 167 7.81 10.73 88.27
CA GLU A 167 7.24 9.99 89.41
C GLU A 167 8.30 9.65 90.47
N LEU A 168 9.57 9.43 90.08
CA LEU A 168 10.69 9.13 91.00
C LEU A 168 11.28 10.38 91.67
N GLU A 169 11.11 11.55 91.06
CA GLU A 169 11.61 12.83 91.60
C GLU A 169 10.66 13.48 92.62
N LYS A 170 9.49 12.87 92.88
CA LYS A 170 8.50 13.30 93.90
C LYS A 170 8.66 12.54 95.21
#